data_AF-A0A8H8CNR0-F1
#
_entry.id   AF-A0A8H8CNR0-F1
#
_cell.length_a   1.000
_cell.length_b   1.000
_cell.length_c   1.000
_cell.angle_alpha   90.00
_cell.angle_beta   90.00
_cell.angle_gamma   90.00
#
_symmetry.space_group_name_H-M   'P 1'
#
loop_
_entity.id
_entity.type
_entity.pdbx_description
1 polymer ?
#
loop_
_entity_poly.entity_id
_entity_poly.type
_entity_poly.pdbx_seq_one_letter_code
_entity_poly.pdbx_strand_id
1 'polypeptide(L)'
;MHQCRNLDKIISWGVSNAAKIPNYRAIRLEGQIDLPQDAYAILLLVNHDLFEDDDDEFVCGRAYGASRISVIATARYNPALDGIQEVEREHAWPASHCQSYIMKCIDASDSTKHPKKKSKVDSDLNVQDDQNATSPMRAALSAYVNTPPLTNSSPQDIITGTWLARVCRTSSHELGHCFGMDHCVYYACIMQGSGTVIEDVRQPPYLCPVDLSKLLKACGTTEEAQLEALLVFCERFPKVQLFMAFAAWIRAKRLIDGGA
;
A
#
# COMPACT_ATOMS: atom_id res chain seq x y z
N MET A 1 -22.68 24.88 2.87
CA MET A 1 -22.23 24.19 1.65
C MET A 1 -21.28 25.14 0.93
N HIS A 2 -20.05 25.29 1.43
CA HIS A 2 -19.08 26.21 0.86
C HIS A 2 -18.42 25.55 -0.35
N GLN A 3 -18.67 26.13 -1.50
CA GLN A 3 -18.16 25.75 -2.81
C GLN A 3 -16.65 25.89 -2.83
N CYS A 4 -15.94 24.78 -3.04
CA CYS A 4 -14.54 24.76 -3.44
C CYS A 4 -14.46 25.29 -4.89
N ARG A 5 -14.48 26.61 -5.05
CA ARG A 5 -14.27 27.31 -6.32
C ARG A 5 -12.92 28.01 -6.21
N ASN A 6 -11.86 27.37 -6.70
CA ASN A 6 -10.58 27.96 -7.18
C ASN A 6 -9.39 26.99 -7.03
N LEU A 7 -9.53 25.71 -7.42
CA LEU A 7 -8.34 24.87 -7.66
C LEU A 7 -7.63 25.28 -8.97
N ASP A 8 -8.33 25.92 -9.90
CA ASP A 8 -7.80 26.34 -11.21
C ASP A 8 -6.80 27.51 -11.15
N LYS A 9 -6.62 28.16 -9.99
CA LYS A 9 -5.65 29.24 -9.81
C LYS A 9 -4.31 28.80 -9.19
N ILE A 10 -4.21 27.53 -8.78
CA ILE A 10 -3.09 27.00 -8.00
C ILE A 10 -2.30 25.96 -8.81
N ILE A 11 -2.93 25.30 -9.78
CA ILE A 11 -2.32 24.23 -10.58
C ILE A 11 -2.68 24.45 -12.05
N SER A 12 -1.69 24.39 -12.94
CA SER A 12 -1.91 24.45 -14.39
C SER A 12 -2.12 23.03 -14.90
N TRP A 13 -3.39 22.67 -15.14
CA TRP A 13 -3.72 21.32 -15.59
C TRP A 13 -3.61 21.19 -17.11
N GLY A 14 -2.64 20.41 -17.59
CA GLY A 14 -2.67 19.86 -18.94
C GLY A 14 -3.59 18.64 -18.98
N VAL A 15 -4.71 18.72 -19.70
CA VAL A 15 -5.61 17.57 -19.91
C VAL A 15 -5.29 16.93 -21.26
N SER A 16 -4.96 15.64 -21.27
CA SER A 16 -4.67 14.89 -22.50
C SER A 16 -5.65 13.72 -22.70
N ASN A 17 -5.80 13.29 -23.95
CA ASN A 17 -6.52 12.06 -24.30
C ASN A 17 -5.64 10.79 -24.14
N ALA A 18 -4.49 10.87 -23.45
CA ALA A 18 -3.55 9.76 -23.32
C ALA A 18 -4.02 8.64 -22.35
N ALA A 19 -5.18 8.80 -21.71
CA ALA A 19 -5.70 7.81 -20.77
C ALA A 19 -5.91 6.45 -21.47
N LYS A 20 -5.23 5.41 -20.98
CA LYS A 20 -5.37 4.02 -21.46
C LYS A 20 -6.60 3.31 -20.88
N ILE A 21 -7.36 3.95 -19.99
CA ILE A 21 -8.63 3.42 -19.45
C ILE A 21 -9.83 4.04 -20.20
N PRO A 22 -10.76 3.24 -20.75
CA PRO A 22 -11.97 3.75 -21.40
C PRO A 22 -12.79 4.66 -20.45
N ASN A 23 -13.17 5.84 -20.92
CA ASN A 23 -13.96 6.86 -20.20
C ASN A 23 -13.26 7.62 -19.06
N TYR A 24 -11.95 7.48 -18.87
CA TYR A 24 -11.17 8.33 -17.95
C TYR A 24 -10.39 9.40 -18.71
N ARG A 25 -10.20 10.57 -18.09
CA ARG A 25 -9.28 11.60 -18.58
C ARG A 25 -7.96 11.49 -17.81
N ALA A 26 -6.85 11.83 -18.44
CA ALA A 26 -5.54 11.85 -17.80
C ALA A 26 -5.13 13.29 -17.49
N ILE A 27 -4.38 13.48 -16.41
CA ILE A 27 -3.90 14.79 -15.94
C ILE A 27 -2.37 14.79 -15.91
N ARG A 28 -1.77 15.79 -16.57
CA ARG A 28 -0.33 16.09 -16.49
C ARG A 28 -0.04 16.94 -15.25
N LEU A 29 0.99 16.56 -14.48
CA LEU A 29 1.38 17.26 -13.26
C LEU A 29 2.30 18.45 -13.56
N GLU A 30 1.73 19.66 -13.70
CA GLU A 30 2.50 20.90 -13.86
C GLU A 30 1.97 22.00 -12.92
N GLY A 31 2.85 22.63 -12.14
CA GLY A 31 2.50 23.80 -11.31
C GLY A 31 3.26 23.91 -10.00
N GLN A 32 3.17 25.09 -9.38
CA GLN A 32 3.71 25.40 -8.06
C GLN A 32 2.54 25.59 -7.08
N ILE A 33 2.52 24.81 -6.01
CA ILE A 33 1.52 24.93 -4.94
C ILE A 33 2.22 25.47 -3.70
N ASP A 34 1.72 26.57 -3.16
CA ASP A 34 2.21 27.09 -1.88
C ASP A 34 1.62 26.28 -0.72
N LEU A 35 2.50 25.75 0.12
CA LEU A 35 2.12 24.99 1.31
C LEU A 35 1.55 25.93 2.39
N PRO A 36 0.34 25.69 2.93
CA PRO A 36 -0.18 26.44 4.07
C PRO A 36 0.76 26.41 5.27
N GLN A 37 0.82 27.52 6.02
CA GLN A 37 1.74 27.65 7.17
C GLN A 37 1.46 26.64 8.30
N ASP A 38 0.21 26.20 8.43
CA ASP A 38 -0.26 25.24 9.43
C ASP A 38 -0.29 23.79 8.93
N ALA A 39 0.13 23.54 7.68
CA ALA A 39 0.19 22.22 7.10
C ALA A 39 1.63 21.70 7.03
N TYR A 40 1.83 20.42 7.40
CA TYR A 40 3.11 19.78 7.15
C TYR A 40 3.28 19.39 5.68
N ALA A 41 2.24 18.84 5.06
CA ALA A 41 2.25 18.40 3.67
C ALA A 41 0.85 18.57 3.04
N ILE A 42 0.79 18.61 1.71
CA ILE A 42 -0.45 18.52 0.94
C ILE A 42 -0.55 17.14 0.29
N LEU A 43 -1.73 16.53 0.42
CA LEU A 43 -2.13 15.34 -0.31
C LEU A 43 -3.29 15.68 -1.24
N LEU A 44 -3.05 15.62 -2.54
CA LEU A 44 -4.06 15.80 -3.57
C LEU A 44 -4.62 14.42 -3.95
N LEU A 45 -5.94 14.30 -3.95
CA LEU A 45 -6.63 13.10 -4.43
C LEU A 45 -7.32 13.42 -5.75
N VAL A 46 -7.00 12.68 -6.80
CA VAL A 46 -7.62 12.82 -8.11
C VAL A 46 -8.23 11.51 -8.57
N ASN A 47 -9.40 11.58 -9.20
CA ASN A 47 -10.08 10.40 -9.75
C ASN A 47 -9.71 10.14 -11.22
N HIS A 48 -8.61 10.74 -11.67
CA HIS A 48 -8.09 10.66 -13.02
C HIS A 48 -6.81 9.83 -13.02
N ASP A 49 -6.46 9.31 -14.19
CA ASP A 49 -5.17 8.65 -14.39
C ASP A 49 -4.06 9.71 -14.44
N LEU A 50 -2.85 9.36 -13.99
CA LEU A 50 -1.68 10.25 -13.99
C LEU A 50 -0.55 9.63 -14.82
N PHE A 51 0.28 10.49 -15.40
CA PHE A 51 1.48 10.15 -16.17
C PHE A 51 2.49 11.29 -15.99
N GLU A 52 3.80 11.01 -15.97
CA GLU A 52 4.84 12.06 -15.86
C GLU A 52 5.33 12.48 -17.24
N ASP A 53 5.55 11.50 -18.13
CA ASP A 53 5.95 11.75 -19.51
C ASP A 53 5.19 10.87 -20.54
N ASP A 54 5.57 10.99 -21.81
CA ASP A 54 4.93 10.27 -22.91
C ASP A 54 5.35 8.78 -22.98
N ASP A 55 6.41 8.39 -22.26
CA ASP A 55 6.95 7.02 -22.21
C ASP A 55 6.36 6.22 -21.02
N ASP A 56 5.88 6.90 -19.99
CA ASP A 56 5.20 6.30 -18.85
C ASP A 56 3.89 5.59 -19.23
N GLU A 57 3.64 4.44 -18.60
CA GLU A 57 2.35 3.78 -18.74
C GLU A 57 1.25 4.44 -17.90
N PHE A 58 1.57 4.72 -16.63
CA PHE A 58 0.79 5.52 -15.67
C PHE A 58 1.59 5.67 -14.36
N VAL A 59 1.15 6.57 -13.49
CA VAL A 59 1.63 6.70 -12.11
C VAL A 59 0.46 6.70 -11.13
N CYS A 60 0.50 5.85 -10.11
CA CYS A 60 -0.58 5.75 -9.11
C CYS A 60 -0.48 6.82 -8.01
N GLY A 61 0.73 7.29 -7.74
CA GLY A 61 1.03 8.32 -6.75
C GLY A 61 2.35 8.98 -7.09
N ARG A 62 2.46 10.27 -6.82
CA ARG A 62 3.71 11.00 -6.96
C ARG A 62 3.87 11.99 -5.81
N ALA A 63 5.06 11.99 -5.23
CA ALA A 63 5.47 12.99 -4.25
C ALA A 63 6.60 13.88 -4.78
N TYR A 64 6.48 15.17 -4.48
CA TYR A 64 7.55 16.16 -4.55
C TYR A 64 8.05 16.35 -3.11
N GLY A 65 8.85 15.41 -2.62
CA GLY A 65 9.20 15.27 -1.20
C GLY A 65 9.74 16.56 -0.56
N ALA A 66 10.65 17.27 -1.25
CA ALA A 66 11.20 18.55 -0.77
C ALA A 66 10.14 19.65 -0.63
N SER A 67 9.14 19.67 -1.52
CA SER A 67 8.02 20.61 -1.49
C SER A 67 6.86 20.14 -0.60
N ARG A 68 6.93 18.90 -0.08
CA ARG A 68 5.92 18.26 0.78
C ARG A 68 4.53 18.25 0.15
N ILE A 69 4.49 17.97 -1.15
CA ILE A 69 3.27 17.83 -1.93
C ILE A 69 3.23 16.42 -2.51
N SER A 70 2.09 15.78 -2.40
CA SER A 70 1.82 14.47 -2.98
C SER A 70 0.49 14.48 -3.73
N VAL A 71 0.38 13.66 -4.77
CA VAL A 71 -0.83 13.50 -5.57
C VAL A 71 -1.07 12.01 -5.81
N ILE A 72 -2.31 11.57 -5.60
CA ILE A 72 -2.73 10.17 -5.74
C ILE A 72 -3.83 10.05 -6.77
N ALA A 73 -3.62 9.17 -7.75
CA ALA A 73 -4.64 8.72 -8.67
C ALA A 73 -5.47 7.60 -8.01
N THR A 74 -6.71 7.89 -7.65
CA THR A 74 -7.61 6.88 -7.05
C THR A 74 -8.17 5.92 -8.11
N ALA A 75 -8.17 6.32 -9.39
CA ALA A 75 -8.80 5.59 -10.48
C ALA A 75 -8.28 4.14 -10.61
N ARG A 76 -6.95 3.99 -10.67
CA ARG A 76 -6.26 2.69 -10.82
C ARG A 76 -6.44 1.75 -9.62
N TYR A 77 -6.86 2.28 -8.46
CA TYR A 77 -7.14 1.46 -7.28
C TYR A 77 -8.59 0.99 -7.16
N ASN A 78 -9.48 1.45 -8.05
CA ASN A 78 -10.88 1.04 -8.06
C ASN A 78 -10.98 -0.48 -8.31
N PRO A 79 -11.55 -1.27 -7.37
CA PRO A 79 -11.67 -2.73 -7.53
C PRO A 79 -12.45 -3.18 -8.77
N ALA A 80 -13.27 -2.31 -9.37
CA ALA A 80 -13.95 -2.59 -10.63
C ALA A 80 -12.96 -2.79 -11.80
N LEU A 81 -11.73 -2.26 -11.70
CA LEU A 81 -10.68 -2.42 -12.69
C LEU A 81 -9.79 -3.64 -12.44
N ASP A 82 -9.98 -4.39 -11.35
CA ASP A 82 -9.10 -5.51 -10.98
C ASP A 82 -9.00 -6.56 -12.09
N GLY A 83 -10.10 -6.86 -12.77
CA GLY A 83 -10.10 -7.83 -13.88
C GLY A 83 -9.35 -7.33 -15.12
N ILE A 84 -9.28 -6.01 -15.33
CA ILE A 84 -8.57 -5.39 -16.46
C ILE A 84 -7.08 -5.24 -16.14
N GLN A 85 -6.76 -4.94 -14.87
CA GLN A 85 -5.39 -4.73 -14.38
C GLN A 85 -4.75 -6.01 -13.83
N GLU A 86 -5.44 -7.14 -13.94
CA GLU A 86 -5.00 -8.46 -13.46
C GLU A 86 -4.59 -8.45 -11.96
N VAL A 87 -5.26 -7.62 -11.16
CA VAL A 87 -4.99 -7.51 -9.72
C VAL A 87 -5.61 -8.70 -9.01
N GLU A 88 -4.77 -9.64 -8.60
CA GLU A 88 -5.19 -10.77 -7.79
C GLU A 88 -5.62 -10.32 -6.38
N ARG A 89 -6.83 -10.74 -5.97
CA ARG A 89 -7.40 -10.36 -4.67
C ARG A 89 -7.00 -11.29 -3.53
N GLU A 90 -6.63 -12.53 -3.83
CA GLU A 90 -6.32 -13.58 -2.85
C GLU A 90 -4.91 -13.45 -2.24
N HIS A 91 -3.97 -12.88 -2.99
CA HIS A 91 -2.56 -12.79 -2.62
C HIS A 91 -2.12 -11.37 -2.23
N ALA A 92 -3.07 -10.53 -1.79
CA ALA A 92 -2.77 -9.25 -1.17
C ALA A 92 -2.07 -9.46 0.19
N TRP A 93 -1.41 -8.43 0.72
CA TRP A 93 -0.92 -8.49 2.10
C TRP A 93 -2.10 -8.78 3.06
N PRO A 94 -1.96 -9.67 4.07
CA PRO A 94 -0.74 -10.37 4.52
C PRO A 94 -0.48 -11.73 3.84
N ALA A 95 -1.32 -12.17 2.90
CA ALA A 95 -1.23 -13.47 2.23
C ALA A 95 -0.30 -13.46 1.00
N SER A 96 0.50 -12.41 0.82
CA SER A 96 1.32 -12.19 -0.37
C SER A 96 2.45 -13.21 -0.57
N HIS A 97 2.80 -14.00 0.45
CA HIS A 97 3.87 -15.02 0.37
C HIS A 97 3.35 -16.45 0.58
N CYS A 98 2.16 -16.77 0.06
CA CYS A 98 1.67 -18.15 0.12
C CYS A 98 2.57 -19.10 -0.70
N GLN A 99 2.59 -20.38 -0.30
CA GLN A 99 3.43 -21.39 -0.94
C GLN A 99 3.18 -21.51 -2.44
N SER A 100 1.92 -21.47 -2.89
CA SER A 100 1.57 -21.56 -4.31
C SER A 100 2.11 -20.37 -5.10
N TYR A 101 2.03 -19.15 -4.57
CA TYR A 101 2.61 -17.97 -5.18
C TYR A 101 4.15 -18.09 -5.28
N ILE A 102 4.81 -18.48 -4.19
CA ILE A 102 6.27 -18.63 -4.18
C ILE A 102 6.73 -19.69 -5.20
N MET A 103 6.03 -20.83 -5.27
CA MET A 103 6.29 -21.86 -6.28
C MET A 103 6.15 -21.32 -7.70
N LYS A 104 5.07 -20.59 -8.00
CA LYS A 104 4.88 -19.94 -9.31
C LYS A 104 6.05 -19.00 -9.65
N CYS A 105 6.56 -18.22 -8.69
CA CYS A 105 7.71 -17.35 -8.93
C CYS A 105 9.00 -18.12 -9.20
N ILE A 106 9.23 -19.21 -8.47
CA ILE A 106 10.39 -20.08 -8.69
C ILE A 106 10.32 -20.67 -10.10
N ASP A 107 9.17 -21.22 -10.49
CA ASP A 107 8.95 -21.81 -11.81
C ASP A 107 9.13 -20.77 -12.93
N ALA A 108 8.64 -19.54 -12.73
CA ALA A 108 8.82 -18.44 -13.67
C ALA A 108 10.30 -18.05 -13.83
N SER A 109 11.08 -18.07 -12.74
CA SER A 109 12.51 -17.73 -12.76
C SER A 109 13.39 -18.79 -13.46
N ASP A 110 13.00 -20.08 -13.40
CA ASP A 110 13.72 -21.20 -14.02
C ASP A 110 13.48 -21.31 -15.54
N SER A 111 12.58 -20.50 -16.12
CA SER A 111 12.41 -20.39 -17.58
C SER A 111 13.60 -19.72 -18.30
N THR A 112 14.59 -19.21 -17.55
CA THR A 112 15.89 -18.77 -18.07
C THR A 112 16.93 -19.91 -17.97
N LYS A 113 17.33 -20.43 -19.14
CA LYS A 113 18.15 -21.64 -19.35
C LYS A 113 19.44 -21.72 -18.51
N HIS A 114 19.58 -22.74 -17.66
CA HIS A 114 20.81 -23.53 -17.44
C HIS A 114 20.50 -24.87 -16.74
N PRO A 115 21.19 -25.99 -17.07
CA PRO A 115 20.91 -27.29 -16.45
C PRO A 115 21.48 -27.32 -15.02
N LYS A 116 20.63 -27.35 -13.99
CA LYS A 116 21.07 -27.50 -12.60
C LYS A 116 21.17 -28.97 -12.18
N LYS A 117 22.35 -29.29 -11.66
CA LYS A 117 22.67 -30.51 -10.90
C LYS A 117 21.78 -30.55 -9.66
N LYS A 118 21.05 -31.65 -9.43
CA LYS A 118 20.19 -31.86 -8.25
C LYS A 118 21.05 -31.74 -6.97
N SER A 119 20.99 -30.61 -6.28
CA SER A 119 21.39 -30.54 -4.87
C SER A 119 20.22 -31.02 -4.02
N LYS A 120 20.45 -32.08 -3.24
CA LYS A 120 19.53 -32.53 -2.18
C LYS A 120 19.27 -31.34 -1.25
N VAL A 121 18.04 -30.83 -1.22
CA VAL A 121 17.60 -29.95 -0.13
C VAL A 121 17.47 -30.84 1.09
N ASP A 122 18.22 -30.52 2.12
CA ASP A 122 18.17 -31.19 3.41
C ASP A 122 16.83 -30.81 4.07
N SER A 123 15.96 -31.80 4.29
CA SER A 123 14.61 -31.62 4.83
C SER A 123 14.58 -31.43 6.35
N ASP A 124 15.75 -31.31 6.99
CA ASP A 124 15.90 -31.33 8.44
C ASP A 124 16.09 -29.93 9.06
N LEU A 125 15.41 -28.91 8.54
CA LEU A 125 15.11 -27.72 9.34
C LEU A 125 13.86 -28.01 10.18
N ASN A 126 14.08 -28.69 11.30
CA ASN A 126 13.08 -28.86 12.34
C ASN A 126 12.87 -27.51 13.05
N VAL A 127 12.16 -26.59 12.39
CA VAL A 127 11.63 -25.38 13.02
C VAL A 127 10.59 -25.87 14.00
N GLN A 128 10.94 -25.87 15.28
CA GLN A 128 9.96 -26.04 16.35
C GLN A 128 8.99 -24.85 16.25
N ASP A 129 7.87 -25.04 15.54
CA ASP A 129 6.75 -24.09 15.50
C ASP A 129 6.18 -24.07 16.92
N ASP A 130 6.65 -23.12 17.73
CA ASP A 130 6.02 -22.80 19.00
C ASP A 130 4.63 -22.25 18.68
N GLN A 131 3.66 -23.16 18.57
CA GLN A 131 2.29 -22.84 18.18
C GLN A 131 1.61 -21.84 19.13
N ASN A 132 2.22 -21.55 20.28
CA ASN A 132 1.74 -20.57 21.25
C ASN A 132 2.29 -19.15 21.02
N ALA A 133 3.40 -18.96 20.31
CA ALA A 133 3.95 -17.64 20.01
C ALA A 133 3.28 -17.02 18.77
N THR A 134 2.18 -16.29 18.98
CA THR A 134 1.46 -15.64 17.88
C THR A 134 2.22 -14.39 17.40
N SER A 135 3.07 -14.54 16.39
CA SER A 135 3.74 -13.39 15.76
C SER A 135 2.72 -12.40 15.16
N PRO A 136 3.06 -11.11 15.01
CA PRO A 136 2.16 -10.13 14.41
C PRO A 136 1.68 -10.52 13.00
N MET A 137 2.59 -11.10 12.21
CA MET A 137 2.22 -11.60 10.89
C MET A 137 1.29 -12.81 10.93
N ARG A 138 1.47 -13.72 11.89
CA ARG A 138 0.56 -14.87 12.06
C ARG A 138 -0.82 -14.42 12.50
N ALA A 139 -0.91 -13.42 13.38
CA ALA A 139 -2.18 -12.80 13.77
C ALA A 139 -2.89 -12.15 12.56
N ALA A 140 -2.15 -11.38 11.76
CA ALA A 140 -2.68 -10.74 10.55
C ALA A 140 -3.20 -11.78 9.55
N LEU A 141 -2.42 -12.82 9.28
CA LEU A 141 -2.78 -13.88 8.35
C LEU A 141 -4.01 -14.65 8.83
N SER A 142 -4.05 -15.03 10.11
CA SER A 142 -5.21 -15.70 10.72
C SER A 142 -6.49 -14.88 10.57
N ALA A 143 -6.41 -13.56 10.79
CA ALA A 143 -7.54 -12.68 10.62
C ALA A 143 -7.97 -12.60 9.13
N TYR A 144 -7.01 -12.50 8.21
CA TYR A 144 -7.25 -12.45 6.76
C TYR A 144 -7.92 -13.73 6.22
N VAL A 145 -7.38 -14.92 6.52
CA VAL A 145 -7.88 -16.20 5.96
C VAL A 145 -9.26 -16.59 6.49
N ASN A 146 -9.63 -16.11 7.69
CA ASN A 146 -10.96 -16.35 8.26
C ASN A 146 -12.04 -15.40 7.71
N THR A 147 -11.67 -14.51 6.77
CA THR A 147 -12.61 -13.59 6.12
C THR A 147 -12.98 -14.11 4.73
N PRO A 148 -14.25 -13.96 4.30
CA PRO A 148 -14.66 -14.34 2.95
C PRO A 148 -13.78 -13.67 1.88
N PRO A 149 -13.39 -14.40 0.81
CA PRO A 149 -12.64 -13.83 -0.30
C PRO A 149 -13.38 -12.65 -0.96
N LEU A 150 -12.63 -11.68 -1.44
CA LEU A 150 -13.19 -10.54 -2.15
C LEU A 150 -13.59 -10.96 -3.57
N THR A 151 -14.88 -10.93 -3.87
CA THR A 151 -15.43 -11.28 -5.18
C THR A 151 -16.18 -10.10 -5.77
N ASN A 152 -16.53 -10.14 -7.06
CA ASN A 152 -17.36 -9.10 -7.68
C ASN A 152 -18.79 -9.07 -7.12
N SER A 153 -19.22 -10.11 -6.42
CA SER A 153 -20.50 -10.19 -5.71
C SER A 153 -20.41 -9.79 -4.24
N SER A 154 -19.23 -9.40 -3.76
CA SER A 154 -19.06 -8.93 -2.39
C SER A 154 -19.91 -7.67 -2.14
N PRO A 155 -20.41 -7.48 -0.91
CA PRO A 155 -21.15 -6.29 -0.51
C PRO A 155 -20.44 -4.98 -0.88
N GLN A 156 -21.22 -3.97 -1.30
CA GLN A 156 -20.70 -2.70 -1.81
C GLN A 156 -19.85 -1.94 -0.78
N ASP A 157 -20.14 -2.07 0.51
CA ASP A 157 -19.35 -1.50 1.61
C ASP A 157 -17.94 -2.12 1.68
N ILE A 158 -17.82 -3.42 1.41
CA ILE A 158 -16.52 -4.13 1.37
C ILE A 158 -15.73 -3.72 0.12
N ILE A 159 -16.39 -3.60 -1.04
CA ILE A 159 -15.74 -3.13 -2.28
C ILE A 159 -15.21 -1.70 -2.09
N THR A 160 -16.06 -0.80 -1.58
CA THR A 160 -15.69 0.59 -1.32
C THR A 160 -14.59 0.69 -0.26
N GLY A 161 -14.67 -0.13 0.79
CA GLY A 161 -13.64 -0.21 1.82
C GLY A 161 -12.31 -0.76 1.29
N THR A 162 -12.33 -1.69 0.35
CA THR A 162 -11.12 -2.19 -0.32
C THR A 162 -10.48 -1.09 -1.17
N TRP A 163 -11.28 -0.31 -1.88
CA TRP A 163 -10.78 0.85 -2.61
C TRP A 163 -10.11 1.86 -1.67
N LEU A 164 -10.77 2.19 -0.56
CA LEU A 164 -10.22 3.06 0.48
C LEU A 164 -8.90 2.51 1.03
N ALA A 165 -8.83 1.22 1.34
CA ALA A 165 -7.63 0.56 1.85
C ALA A 165 -6.42 0.73 0.91
N ARG A 166 -6.62 0.53 -0.40
CA ARG A 166 -5.58 0.73 -1.41
C ARG A 166 -5.14 2.19 -1.48
N VAL A 167 -6.10 3.12 -1.57
CA VAL A 167 -5.80 4.56 -1.60
C VAL A 167 -5.07 5.02 -0.34
N CYS A 168 -5.48 4.56 0.85
CA CYS A 168 -4.81 4.89 2.11
C CYS A 168 -3.36 4.40 2.14
N ARG A 169 -3.10 3.18 1.65
CA ARG A 169 -1.75 2.62 1.57
C ARG A 169 -0.86 3.48 0.68
N THR A 170 -1.28 3.77 -0.55
CA THR A 170 -0.50 4.60 -1.49
C THR A 170 -0.35 6.02 -1.00
N SER A 171 -1.41 6.60 -0.42
CA SER A 171 -1.34 7.93 0.19
C SER A 171 -0.31 7.97 1.31
N SER A 172 -0.23 6.93 2.12
CA SER A 172 0.75 6.84 3.21
C SER A 172 2.19 6.68 2.69
N HIS A 173 2.37 5.97 1.57
CA HIS A 173 3.65 5.88 0.86
C HIS A 173 4.11 7.26 0.37
N GLU A 174 3.26 7.98 -0.38
CA GLU A 174 3.63 9.31 -0.89
C GLU A 174 3.80 10.36 0.22
N LEU A 175 3.02 10.26 1.30
CA LEU A 175 3.24 11.08 2.48
C LEU A 175 4.58 10.76 3.15
N GLY A 176 5.03 9.51 3.12
CA GLY A 176 6.37 9.13 3.58
C GLY A 176 7.48 9.87 2.84
N HIS A 177 7.35 10.04 1.52
CA HIS A 177 8.25 10.89 0.73
C HIS A 177 8.20 12.36 1.18
N CYS A 178 7.03 12.90 1.56
CA CYS A 178 6.93 14.24 2.15
C CYS A 178 7.63 14.37 3.51
N PHE A 179 7.86 13.25 4.23
CA PHE A 179 8.69 13.20 5.44
C PHE A 179 10.19 12.93 5.14
N GLY A 180 10.60 12.98 3.87
CA GLY A 180 11.99 12.79 3.45
C GLY A 180 12.44 11.32 3.44
N MET A 181 11.50 10.37 3.36
CA MET A 181 11.83 8.94 3.21
C MET A 181 11.90 8.60 1.72
N ASP A 182 13.00 7.99 1.28
CA ASP A 182 13.07 7.35 -0.04
C ASP A 182 12.44 5.95 -0.01
N HIS A 183 12.41 5.29 -1.17
CA HIS A 183 12.05 3.88 -1.23
C HIS A 183 12.91 3.03 -0.30
N CYS A 184 12.25 2.15 0.47
CA CYS A 184 12.90 1.29 1.44
C CYS A 184 13.24 -0.08 0.83
N VAL A 185 14.48 -0.53 1.07
CA VAL A 185 14.99 -1.83 0.62
C VAL A 185 15.40 -2.76 1.77
N TYR A 186 15.26 -2.30 3.01
CA TYR A 186 15.80 -2.99 4.18
C TYR A 186 14.91 -4.13 4.69
N TYR A 187 13.60 -3.87 4.79
CA TYR A 187 12.62 -4.77 5.38
C TYR A 187 11.28 -4.62 4.65
N ALA A 188 10.32 -5.47 5.01
CA ALA A 188 8.92 -5.26 4.67
C ALA A 188 8.48 -3.88 5.19
N CYS A 189 8.14 -2.95 4.29
CA CYS A 189 7.86 -1.56 4.60
C CYS A 189 6.87 -0.98 3.59
N ILE A 190 5.95 -0.15 4.05
CA ILE A 190 5.03 0.60 3.18
C ILE A 190 5.79 1.50 2.19
N MET A 191 7.03 1.89 2.51
CA MET A 191 7.93 2.65 1.63
C MET A 191 8.64 1.79 0.58
N GLN A 192 8.34 0.49 0.45
CA GLN A 192 8.89 -0.30 -0.66
C GLN A 192 8.35 0.23 -2.00
N GLY A 193 9.27 0.44 -2.96
CA GLY A 193 8.91 0.87 -4.31
C GLY A 193 8.07 -0.19 -5.02
N SER A 194 7.10 0.25 -5.82
CA SER A 194 6.18 -0.60 -6.56
C SER A 194 6.03 -0.08 -7.98
N GLY A 195 6.26 -0.94 -8.98
CA GLY A 195 6.11 -0.57 -10.40
C GLY A 195 4.71 -0.84 -10.95
N THR A 196 3.90 -1.63 -10.23
CA THR A 196 2.55 -2.02 -10.67
C THR A 196 1.55 -2.01 -9.52
N VAL A 197 0.25 -1.93 -9.83
CA VAL A 197 -0.82 -2.08 -8.82
C VAL A 197 -0.79 -3.49 -8.19
N ILE A 198 -0.37 -4.50 -8.95
CA ILE A 198 -0.25 -5.89 -8.49
C ILE A 198 0.81 -6.01 -7.39
N GLU A 199 1.97 -5.40 -7.59
CA GLU A 199 3.00 -5.31 -6.55
C GLU A 199 2.52 -4.48 -5.36
N ASP A 200 1.76 -3.42 -5.65
CA ASP A 200 1.38 -2.43 -4.65
C ASP A 200 0.45 -3.02 -3.57
N VAL A 201 -0.53 -3.84 -3.96
CA VAL A 201 -1.46 -4.48 -3.02
C VAL A 201 -0.82 -5.54 -2.12
N ARG A 202 0.45 -5.89 -2.37
CA ARG A 202 1.18 -6.98 -1.69
C ARG A 202 2.17 -6.48 -0.64
N GLN A 203 2.47 -5.19 -0.65
CA GLN A 203 3.32 -4.55 0.35
C GLN A 203 2.54 -4.34 1.66
N PRO A 204 3.25 -4.29 2.80
CA PRO A 204 2.61 -4.09 4.09
C PRO A 204 2.07 -2.66 4.29
N PRO A 205 1.04 -2.47 5.14
CA PRO A 205 0.50 -1.17 5.48
C PRO A 205 1.24 -0.48 6.66
N TYR A 206 2.47 -0.90 6.97
CA TYR A 206 3.27 -0.39 8.10
C TYR A 206 4.68 0.02 7.69
N LEU A 207 5.28 0.92 8.45
CA LEU A 207 6.69 1.27 8.32
C LEU A 207 7.57 0.21 9.00
N CYS A 208 8.72 -0.09 8.41
CA CYS A 208 9.74 -0.90 9.07
C CYS A 208 10.42 -0.11 10.21
N PRO A 209 11.19 -0.74 11.12
CA PRO A 209 11.81 -0.04 12.25
C PRO A 209 12.70 1.16 11.85
N VAL A 210 13.34 1.10 10.69
CA VAL A 210 14.19 2.19 10.16
C VAL A 210 13.35 3.41 9.80
N ASP A 211 12.31 3.22 9.01
CA ASP A 211 11.47 4.34 8.53
C ASP A 211 10.49 4.82 9.59
N LEU A 212 10.05 3.92 10.47
CA LEU A 212 9.26 4.26 11.64
C LEU A 212 10.03 5.23 12.54
N SER A 213 11.32 4.96 12.81
CA SER A 213 12.17 5.85 13.60
C SER A 213 12.27 7.26 12.98
N LYS A 214 12.34 7.37 11.64
CA LYS A 214 12.33 8.66 10.93
C LYS A 214 11.02 9.41 11.16
N LEU A 215 9.89 8.73 10.98
CA LEU A 215 8.57 9.32 11.16
C LEU A 215 8.34 9.78 12.60
N LEU A 216 8.63 8.92 13.57
CA LEU A 216 8.47 9.25 14.99
C LEU A 216 9.30 10.47 15.39
N LYS A 217 10.54 10.56 14.89
CA LYS A 217 11.41 11.72 15.10
C LYS A 217 10.84 12.98 14.46
N ALA A 218 10.32 12.90 13.25
CA ALA A 218 9.75 14.05 12.53
C ALA A 218 8.45 14.56 13.18
N CYS A 219 7.61 13.64 13.69
CA CYS A 219 6.32 13.97 14.30
C CYS A 219 6.39 14.26 15.80
N GLY A 220 7.51 13.94 16.47
CA GLY A 220 7.64 14.08 17.92
C GLY A 220 6.66 13.19 18.70
N THR A 221 6.39 11.99 18.17
CA THR A 221 5.44 11.03 18.77
C THR A 221 6.11 9.70 19.13
N THR A 222 5.38 8.77 19.74
CA THR A 222 5.88 7.44 20.09
C THR A 222 5.23 6.36 19.23
N GLU A 223 5.87 5.20 19.17
CA GLU A 223 5.34 4.05 18.44
C GLU A 223 3.98 3.61 19.02
N GLU A 224 3.84 3.62 20.34
CA GLU A 224 2.59 3.24 21.03
C GLU A 224 1.44 4.17 20.65
N ALA A 225 1.67 5.49 20.64
CA ALA A 225 0.68 6.47 20.25
C ALA A 225 0.29 6.34 18.77
N GLN A 226 1.26 6.08 17.90
CA GLN A 226 1.01 5.83 16.48
C GLN A 226 0.19 4.55 16.25
N LEU A 227 0.58 3.45 16.90
CA LEU A 227 -0.11 2.16 16.79
C LEU A 227 -1.54 2.24 17.35
N GLU A 228 -1.77 2.97 18.44
CA GLU A 228 -3.10 3.23 18.97
C GLU A 228 -3.97 3.99 17.96
N ALA A 229 -3.46 5.08 17.38
CA ALA A 229 -4.20 5.86 16.38
C ALA A 229 -4.54 5.02 15.12
N LEU A 230 -3.61 4.18 14.66
CA LEU A 230 -3.83 3.27 13.54
C LEU A 230 -4.85 2.18 13.87
N LEU A 231 -4.83 1.64 15.08
CA LEU A 231 -5.79 0.64 15.53
C LEU A 231 -7.21 1.22 15.57
N VAL A 232 -7.39 2.40 16.17
CA VAL A 232 -8.67 3.12 16.20
C VAL A 232 -9.20 3.36 14.79
N PHE A 233 -8.34 3.74 13.85
CA PHE A 233 -8.75 3.91 12.46
C PHE A 233 -9.20 2.59 11.82
N CYS A 234 -8.41 1.52 11.97
CA CYS A 234 -8.72 0.21 11.39
C CYS A 234 -10.04 -0.38 11.92
N GLU A 235 -10.33 -0.19 13.20
CA GLU A 235 -11.55 -0.67 13.85
C GLU A 235 -12.84 -0.02 13.33
N ARG A 236 -12.74 1.12 12.62
CA ARG A 236 -13.88 1.72 11.90
C ARG A 236 -14.32 0.89 10.69
N PHE A 237 -13.46 0.00 10.20
CA PHE A 237 -13.67 -0.79 8.99
C PHE A 237 -13.42 -2.29 9.23
N PRO A 238 -14.14 -2.93 10.19
CA PRO A 238 -13.81 -4.28 10.67
C PRO A 238 -14.03 -5.39 9.63
N LYS A 239 -14.72 -5.08 8.51
CA LYS A 239 -15.00 -6.01 7.41
C LYS A 239 -14.05 -5.85 6.22
N VAL A 240 -13.21 -4.81 6.23
CA VAL A 240 -12.26 -4.56 5.14
C VAL A 240 -10.99 -5.34 5.41
N GLN A 241 -10.67 -6.27 4.51
CA GLN A 241 -9.62 -7.27 4.72
C GLN A 241 -8.27 -6.66 5.18
N LEU A 242 -7.80 -5.61 4.52
CA LEU A 242 -6.54 -4.94 4.88
C LEU A 242 -6.59 -4.38 6.32
N PHE A 243 -7.61 -3.60 6.64
CA PHE A 243 -7.72 -2.93 7.94
C PHE A 243 -7.95 -3.93 9.08
N MET A 244 -8.74 -4.97 8.83
CA MET A 244 -8.97 -6.03 9.80
C MET A 244 -7.70 -6.86 10.07
N ALA A 245 -6.96 -7.25 9.02
CA ALA A 245 -5.67 -7.92 9.16
C ALA A 245 -4.63 -7.02 9.85
N PHE A 246 -4.61 -5.73 9.51
CA PHE A 246 -3.69 -4.78 10.13
C PHE A 246 -4.01 -4.51 11.60
N ALA A 247 -5.29 -4.42 11.98
CA ALA A 247 -5.69 -4.34 13.37
C ALA A 247 -5.23 -5.56 14.18
N ALA A 248 -5.34 -6.78 13.62
CA ALA A 248 -4.81 -7.98 14.26
C ALA A 248 -3.29 -7.94 14.41
N TRP A 249 -2.57 -7.49 13.38
CA TRP A 249 -1.12 -7.26 13.43
C TRP A 249 -0.73 -6.29 14.55
N ILE A 250 -1.40 -5.14 14.64
CA ILE A 250 -1.11 -4.09 15.63
C ILE A 250 -1.32 -4.62 17.05
N ARG A 251 -2.44 -5.32 17.31
CA ARG A 251 -2.71 -5.89 18.64
C ARG A 251 -1.63 -6.87 19.07
N ALA A 252 -1.23 -7.77 18.17
CA ALA A 252 -0.16 -8.74 18.46
C ALA A 252 1.20 -8.06 18.66
N LYS A 253 1.54 -7.04 17.87
CA LYS A 253 2.78 -6.27 18.05
C LYS A 253 2.85 -5.59 19.42
N ARG A 254 1.77 -4.93 19.84
CA ARG A 254 1.70 -4.26 21.15
C ARG A 254 1.85 -5.22 22.33
N LEU A 255 1.39 -6.47 22.20
CA LEU A 255 1.56 -7.49 23.24
C LEU A 255 3.03 -7.90 23.40
N ILE A 256 3.78 -7.95 22.30
CA ILE A 256 5.21 -8.26 22.31
C ILE A 256 5.99 -7.09 22.93
N ASP A 257 5.68 -5.86 22.50
CA ASP A 257 6.39 -4.67 22.97
C ASP A 257 6.07 -4.33 24.44
N GLY A 258 4.85 -4.63 24.92
CA GLY A 258 4.42 -4.41 26.31
C GLY A 258 4.75 -5.56 27.28
N GLY A 259 5.30 -6.67 26.79
CA GLY A 259 5.72 -7.82 27.59
C GLY A 259 7.23 -7.90 27.84
N ALA A 260 8.00 -6.88 27.41
CA ALA A 260 9.45 -6.79 27.53
C ALA A 260 9.88 -5.83 28.66
#